data_AF-A0A2R5GNX0-F1
#
_entry.id   AF-A0A2R5GNX0-F1
#
_cell.length_a   1.000
_cell.length_b   1.000
_cell.length_c   1.000
_cell.angle_alpha   90.00
_cell.angle_beta   90.00
_cell.angle_gamma   90.00
#
_symmetry.space_group_name_H-M   'P 1'
#
loop_
_entity.id
_entity.type
_entity.pdbx_description
1 polymer ?
#
loop_
_entity_poly.entity_id
_entity_poly.type
_entity_poly.pdbx_seq_one_letter_code
_entity_poly.pdbx_strand_id
1 'polypeptide(L)'
;MNQSTGEVLCDNTAAYLNNLANIYPQPWGGVCGGHGTCVNGVCVCDAGWTGRSDFINTEDITCDVSDVAVHVLWFINFASLAWSIGSTRHIIHSRWKRHWEQVEKHEARGQRYRIRDNRGLLAILVFLVLDAPAGFLLGIIMMATEDQRVGLSWGVTILFFLVSLGFYLMVFFFQPQLLALILRGCRAKESVVQAAKNWGLASLSFSIIAAALPFITLLFSDGRDVTAQAVYMSYFSLNVVALTVYGTQAFGIQYKFNQLMSENDVRKDSASDQIRKRMVSFQRVILFQATVQGVIFLTFLLIPYFYNKHEYFMPISWIGGNEIFRNLIRTSAAYKPASSSSDTTATTARTGTRNGLAATTNVVSSAATSVSSTSTVDRPAPVSLQNFSAKASVFFSPDKANPGEDDSDDAFSLDENSDYV
;
A
#
# COMPACT_ATOMS: atom_id res chain seq x y z
N MET A 1 19.55 17.63 55.03
CA MET A 1 19.32 16.73 53.89
C MET A 1 19.04 17.60 52.68
N ASN A 2 20.09 17.99 51.96
CA ASN A 2 19.96 18.70 50.68
C ASN A 2 19.82 17.60 49.62
N GLN A 3 18.60 17.32 49.16
CA GLN A 3 18.45 16.68 47.84
C GLN A 3 19.21 17.56 46.85
N SER A 4 20.20 16.95 46.20
CA SER A 4 21.10 17.66 45.31
C SER A 4 20.26 18.32 44.20
N THR A 5 20.52 19.59 43.92
CA THR A 5 19.85 20.37 42.87
C THR A 5 20.01 19.77 41.46
N GLY A 6 20.83 18.72 41.30
CA GLY A 6 21.03 18.00 40.04
C GLY A 6 19.94 16.97 39.71
N GLU A 7 19.35 16.27 40.70
CA GLU A 7 18.27 15.28 40.44
C GLU A 7 17.00 15.94 39.91
N VAL A 8 16.70 17.15 40.39
CA VAL A 8 15.52 17.93 39.97
C VAL A 8 15.56 18.30 38.49
N LEU A 9 16.74 18.30 37.86
CA LEU A 9 16.91 18.74 36.47
C LEU A 9 16.52 17.65 35.45
N CYS A 10 16.78 16.37 35.73
CA CYS A 10 16.40 15.28 34.82
C CYS A 10 14.92 14.90 34.92
N ASP A 11 14.29 15.12 36.08
CA ASP A 11 12.83 14.96 36.23
C ASP A 11 12.04 16.10 35.57
N ASN A 12 12.68 17.26 35.36
CA ASN A 12 12.09 18.39 34.64
C ASN A 12 12.73 18.56 33.26
N THR A 13 12.41 17.64 32.36
CA THR A 13 12.63 17.76 30.91
C THR A 13 12.20 19.13 30.36
N ALA A 14 11.15 19.68 30.97
CA ALA A 14 10.63 21.02 30.71
C ALA A 14 11.66 22.15 30.91
N ALA A 15 12.61 22.01 31.83
CA ALA A 15 13.60 23.05 32.15
C ALA A 15 14.71 23.16 31.08
N TYR A 16 15.05 22.06 30.41
CA TYR A 16 16.07 22.07 29.35
C TYR A 16 15.56 22.64 28.03
N LEU A 17 14.26 22.55 27.81
CA LEU A 17 13.61 23.11 26.63
C LEU A 17 12.71 24.28 27.08
N ASN A 18 13.32 25.41 27.44
CA ASN A 18 12.61 26.60 27.92
C ASN A 18 11.49 27.12 26.99
N ASN A 19 11.42 26.64 25.74
CA ASN A 19 10.32 26.91 24.80
C ASN A 19 9.44 25.68 24.44
N LEU A 20 9.76 24.48 24.94
CA LEU A 20 9.10 23.20 24.58
C LEU A 20 8.58 22.43 25.79
N ALA A 21 8.74 22.98 26.99
CA ALA A 21 8.18 22.48 28.25
C ALA A 21 6.69 22.10 28.18
N ASN A 22 5.93 22.79 27.34
CA ASN A 22 4.49 22.52 27.18
C ASN A 22 4.17 21.37 26.22
N ILE A 23 5.14 20.87 25.45
CA ILE A 23 4.92 19.88 24.39
C ILE A 23 5.41 18.48 24.82
N TYR A 24 6.52 18.41 25.55
CA TYR A 24 7.02 17.15 26.09
C TYR A 24 6.45 16.89 27.49
N PRO A 25 5.49 15.96 27.66
CA PRO A 25 5.12 15.50 28.98
C PRO A 25 6.33 14.87 29.66
N GLN A 26 6.35 14.88 30.99
CA GLN A 26 7.42 14.20 31.73
C GLN A 26 7.59 12.74 31.25
N PRO A 27 8.83 12.24 31.18
CA PRO A 27 9.14 10.92 30.64
C PRO A 27 8.33 9.85 31.37
N TRP A 28 7.61 9.07 30.58
CA TRP A 28 6.88 7.91 31.07
C TRP A 28 7.93 6.84 31.39
N GLY A 29 8.12 6.52 32.67
CA GLY A 29 9.12 5.54 33.11
C GLY A 29 10.08 6.05 34.19
N GLY A 30 9.95 7.32 34.62
CA GLY A 30 10.81 7.92 35.63
C GLY A 30 12.06 8.57 35.04
N VAL A 31 13.07 8.81 35.87
CA VAL A 31 14.33 9.46 35.48
C VAL A 31 14.92 8.76 34.25
N CYS A 32 15.23 9.54 33.21
CA CYS A 32 15.80 9.05 31.95
C CYS A 32 14.98 7.96 31.25
N GLY A 33 13.65 7.91 31.46
CA GLY A 33 12.79 6.88 30.86
C GLY A 33 12.94 5.50 31.49
N GLY A 34 13.67 5.37 32.60
CA GLY A 34 13.86 4.11 33.33
C GLY A 34 15.02 3.24 32.85
N HIS A 35 15.79 3.69 31.85
CA HIS A 35 16.95 2.96 31.30
C HIS A 35 18.20 3.84 31.23
N GLY A 36 18.44 4.61 32.29
CA GLY A 36 19.62 5.45 32.38
C GLY A 36 19.76 6.09 33.76
N THR A 37 20.89 6.74 33.95
CA THR A 37 21.21 7.47 35.18
C THR A 37 21.34 8.96 34.88
N CYS A 38 20.73 9.80 35.72
CA CYS A 38 20.91 11.25 35.65
C CYS A 38 22.26 11.65 36.26
N VAL A 39 23.15 12.21 35.45
CA VAL A 39 24.45 12.73 35.89
C VAL A 39 24.54 14.20 35.49
N ASN A 40 24.55 15.09 36.48
CA ASN A 40 24.62 16.55 36.27
C ASN A 40 23.51 17.10 35.36
N GLY A 41 22.30 16.56 35.44
CA GLY A 41 21.17 17.00 34.60
C GLY A 41 21.15 16.44 33.19
N VAL A 42 22.07 15.54 32.86
CA VAL A 42 22.13 14.81 31.59
C VAL A 42 21.84 13.34 31.82
N CYS A 43 21.00 12.75 30.98
CA CYS A 43 20.73 11.32 30.99
C CYS A 43 21.84 10.53 30.31
N VAL A 44 22.51 9.68 31.09
CA VAL A 44 23.47 8.69 30.60
C VAL A 44 22.73 7.36 30.47
N CYS A 45 22.50 6.92 29.24
CA CYS A 45 21.71 5.72 28.97
C CYS A 45 22.45 4.42 29.31
N ASP A 46 21.68 3.43 29.76
CA ASP A 46 22.16 2.07 29.96
C ASP A 46 22.54 1.43 28.61
N ALA A 47 23.38 0.40 28.64
CA ALA A 47 23.83 -0.28 27.42
C ALA A 47 22.65 -0.84 26.60
N GLY A 48 22.61 -0.51 25.31
CA GLY A 48 21.55 -0.89 24.37
C GLY A 48 20.29 -0.03 24.43
N TRP A 49 20.35 1.10 25.14
CA TRP A 49 19.32 2.12 25.19
C TRP A 49 19.86 3.48 24.76
N THR A 50 18.98 4.28 24.15
CA THR A 50 19.33 5.58 23.61
C THR A 50 18.14 6.54 23.67
N GLY A 51 18.45 7.83 23.60
CA GLY A 51 17.48 8.92 23.40
C GLY A 51 17.43 9.41 21.95
N ARG A 52 18.18 8.76 21.07
CA ARG A 52 18.27 9.12 19.67
C ARG A 52 16.98 8.72 18.97
N SER A 53 16.43 9.64 18.17
CA SER A 53 15.30 9.37 17.30
C SER A 53 15.49 10.10 15.98
N ASP A 54 14.84 9.59 14.93
CA ASP A 54 14.67 10.28 13.67
C ASP A 54 13.89 11.58 13.86
N PHE A 55 14.24 12.60 13.07
CA PHE A 55 13.69 13.97 13.11
C PHE A 55 13.96 14.75 14.39
N ILE A 56 13.59 14.21 15.55
CA ILE A 56 13.75 14.85 16.86
C ILE A 56 14.77 14.07 17.68
N ASN A 57 15.84 14.75 18.08
CA ASN A 57 16.89 14.16 18.91
C ASN A 57 16.61 14.44 20.39
N THR A 58 16.41 13.40 21.19
CA THR A 58 16.26 13.49 22.65
C THR A 58 17.41 12.83 23.40
N GLU A 59 18.54 12.67 22.74
CA GLU A 59 19.81 12.30 23.38
C GLU A 59 20.11 13.30 24.51
N ASP A 60 20.68 12.79 25.60
CA ASP A 60 20.90 13.49 26.88
C ASP A 60 19.63 13.79 27.70
N ILE A 61 18.43 13.51 27.16
CA ILE A 61 17.15 13.86 27.78
C ILE A 61 16.37 12.61 28.23
N THR A 62 16.24 11.61 27.36
CA THR A 62 15.55 10.34 27.66
C THR A 62 16.35 9.16 27.14
N CYS A 63 16.12 7.97 27.69
CA CYS A 63 16.76 6.72 27.25
C CYS A 63 15.68 5.67 26.97
N ASP A 64 14.71 6.01 26.14
CA ASP A 64 13.49 5.22 25.97
C ASP A 64 13.49 4.39 24.68
N VAL A 65 14.50 4.54 23.83
CA VAL A 65 14.66 3.76 22.60
C VAL A 65 15.68 2.63 22.84
N SER A 66 15.37 1.44 22.37
CA SER A 66 16.20 0.24 22.51
C SER A 66 16.83 -0.09 21.16
N ASP A 67 18.15 0.03 21.09
CA ASP A 67 18.94 -0.20 19.87
C ASP A 67 18.78 -1.63 19.36
N VAL A 68 18.73 -2.60 20.29
CA VAL A 68 18.54 -4.02 19.97
C VAL A 68 17.21 -4.25 19.26
N ALA A 69 16.13 -3.62 19.75
CA ALA A 69 14.81 -3.77 19.14
C ALA A 69 14.76 -3.10 17.76
N VAL A 70 15.38 -1.94 17.58
CA VAL A 70 15.48 -1.26 16.28
C VAL A 70 16.25 -2.12 15.28
N HIS A 71 17.41 -2.66 15.66
CA HIS A 71 18.20 -3.56 14.81
C HIS A 71 17.41 -4.83 14.40
N VAL A 72 16.69 -5.45 15.33
CA VAL A 72 15.85 -6.62 15.03
C VAL A 72 14.74 -6.26 14.04
N LEU A 73 14.09 -5.11 14.19
CA LEU A 73 13.04 -4.67 13.26
C LEU A 73 13.60 -4.40 11.86
N TRP A 74 14.77 -3.78 11.75
CA TRP A 74 15.45 -3.58 10.47
C TRP A 74 15.87 -4.89 9.82
N PHE A 75 16.35 -5.86 10.60
CA PHE A 75 16.65 -7.20 10.11
C PHE A 75 15.39 -7.90 9.55
N ILE A 76 14.26 -7.82 10.25
CA ILE A 76 12.98 -8.36 9.77
C ILE A 76 12.54 -7.66 8.49
N ASN A 77 12.66 -6.34 8.41
CA ASN A 77 12.34 -5.57 7.20
C ASN A 77 13.22 -5.99 6.01
N PHE A 78 14.53 -6.13 6.23
CA PHE A 78 15.48 -6.60 5.23
C PHE A 78 15.12 -8.00 4.72
N ALA A 79 14.84 -8.94 5.64
CA ALA A 79 14.44 -10.30 5.28
C ALA A 79 13.11 -10.33 4.53
N SER A 80 12.13 -9.51 4.94
CA SER A 80 10.84 -9.35 4.28
C SER A 80 10.99 -8.82 2.85
N LEU A 81 11.85 -7.83 2.62
CA LEU A 81 12.14 -7.29 1.31
C LEU A 81 12.81 -8.34 0.40
N ALA A 82 13.82 -9.05 0.90
CA ALA A 82 14.48 -10.14 0.18
C ALA A 82 13.50 -11.26 -0.20
N TRP A 83 12.66 -11.68 0.74
CA TRP A 83 11.60 -12.66 0.51
C TRP A 83 10.57 -12.20 -0.51
N SER A 84 10.18 -10.93 -0.45
CA SER A 84 9.24 -10.30 -1.37
C SER A 84 9.73 -10.35 -2.81
N ILE A 85 11.00 -9.99 -3.04
CA ILE A 85 11.64 -10.03 -4.37
C ILE A 85 11.82 -11.48 -4.83
N GLY A 86 12.33 -12.36 -3.97
CA GLY A 86 12.55 -13.77 -4.29
C GLY A 86 11.26 -14.48 -4.69
N SER A 87 10.20 -14.33 -3.89
CA SER A 87 8.91 -14.98 -4.14
C SER A 87 8.17 -14.46 -5.37
N THR A 88 8.47 -13.24 -5.83
CA THR A 88 7.83 -12.62 -7.01
C THR A 88 8.65 -12.74 -8.30
N ARG A 89 9.89 -13.24 -8.24
CA ARG A 89 10.81 -13.35 -9.39
C ARG A 89 10.18 -14.01 -10.62
N HIS A 90 9.52 -15.16 -10.45
CA HIS A 90 8.92 -15.87 -11.59
C HIS A 90 7.82 -15.02 -12.27
N ILE A 91 7.04 -14.28 -11.48
CA ILE A 91 5.97 -13.43 -11.97
C ILE A 91 6.57 -12.27 -12.76
N ILE A 92 7.61 -11.64 -12.22
CA ILE A 92 8.33 -10.53 -12.87
C ILE A 92 8.87 -10.99 -14.23
N HIS A 93 9.53 -12.16 -14.28
CA HIS A 93 10.03 -12.74 -15.52
C HIS A 93 8.90 -12.98 -16.53
N SER A 94 7.78 -13.57 -16.09
CA SER A 94 6.62 -13.80 -16.97
C SER A 94 6.04 -12.49 -17.52
N ARG A 95 6.05 -11.41 -16.73
CA ARG A 95 5.56 -10.09 -17.14
C ARG A 95 6.49 -9.42 -18.13
N TRP A 96 7.79 -9.55 -17.91
CA TRP A 96 8.80 -9.07 -18.83
C TRP A 96 8.67 -9.74 -20.20
N LYS A 97 8.53 -11.07 -20.23
CA LYS A 97 8.31 -11.83 -21.45
C LYS A 97 7.05 -11.38 -22.20
N ARG A 98 5.91 -11.27 -21.50
CA ARG A 98 4.65 -10.77 -22.11
C ARG A 98 4.78 -9.35 -22.66
N HIS A 99 5.58 -8.50 -22.03
CA HIS A 99 5.83 -7.15 -22.55
C HIS A 99 6.59 -7.19 -23.87
N TRP A 100 7.64 -8.00 -23.97
CA TRP A 100 8.37 -8.20 -25.23
C TRP A 100 7.50 -8.75 -26.35
N GLU A 101 6.65 -9.74 -26.06
CA GLU A 101 5.67 -10.25 -27.02
C GLU A 101 4.69 -9.16 -27.50
N GLN A 102 4.32 -8.20 -26.62
CA GLN A 102 3.49 -7.06 -27.01
C GLN A 102 4.25 -6.05 -27.86
N VAL A 103 5.53 -5.79 -27.55
CA VAL A 103 6.40 -4.93 -28.35
C VAL A 103 6.49 -5.47 -29.77
N GLU A 104 6.81 -6.75 -29.92
CA GLU A 104 6.92 -7.41 -31.23
C GLU A 104 5.60 -7.36 -32.02
N LYS A 105 4.47 -7.64 -31.36
CA LYS A 105 3.13 -7.54 -31.99
C LYS A 105 2.76 -6.12 -32.42
N HIS A 106 3.25 -5.09 -31.74
CA HIS A 106 3.02 -3.70 -32.13
C HIS A 106 3.98 -3.27 -33.25
N GLU A 107 5.24 -3.69 -33.19
CA GLU A 107 6.23 -3.45 -34.25
C GLU A 107 5.83 -4.09 -35.57
N ALA A 108 5.30 -5.33 -35.53
CA ALA A 108 4.72 -5.99 -36.71
C ALA A 108 3.53 -5.22 -37.33
N ARG A 109 2.87 -4.35 -36.55
CA ARG A 109 1.79 -3.46 -37.00
C ARG A 109 2.28 -2.05 -37.35
N GLY A 110 3.59 -1.82 -37.38
CA GLY A 110 4.19 -0.50 -37.60
C GLY A 110 3.94 0.50 -36.48
N GLN A 111 3.57 0.03 -35.28
CA GLN A 111 3.31 0.86 -34.10
C GLN A 111 4.45 0.73 -33.10
N ARG A 112 4.84 1.84 -32.47
CA ARG A 112 5.86 1.82 -31.41
C ARG A 112 5.19 1.63 -30.05
N TYR A 113 5.48 0.50 -29.39
CA TYR A 113 5.03 0.23 -28.02
C TYR A 113 6.20 0.38 -27.05
N ARG A 114 6.08 1.23 -26.04
CA ARG A 114 7.14 1.52 -25.08
C ARG A 114 6.78 0.97 -23.69
N ILE A 115 7.78 0.83 -22.82
CA ILE A 115 7.57 0.44 -21.40
C ILE A 115 6.58 1.38 -20.69
N ARG A 116 6.56 2.67 -21.04
CA ARG A 116 5.61 3.66 -20.48
C ARG A 116 4.14 3.33 -20.76
N ASP A 117 3.86 2.56 -21.81
CA ASP A 117 2.51 2.12 -22.17
C ASP A 117 2.07 0.91 -21.32
N ASN A 118 3.03 0.19 -20.72
CA ASN A 118 2.78 -0.87 -19.75
C ASN A 118 3.05 -0.37 -18.32
N ARG A 119 2.12 0.43 -17.79
CA ARG A 119 2.22 1.03 -16.45
C ARG A 119 2.39 0.01 -15.32
N GLY A 120 1.84 -1.19 -15.47
CA GLY A 120 1.99 -2.27 -14.49
C GLY A 120 3.44 -2.77 -14.42
N LEU A 121 4.09 -2.95 -15.58
CA LEU A 121 5.51 -3.28 -15.61
C LEU A 121 6.37 -2.10 -15.14
N LEU A 122 6.02 -0.87 -15.51
CA LEU A 122 6.72 0.33 -15.04
C LEU A 122 6.69 0.42 -13.51
N ALA A 123 5.55 0.16 -12.86
CA ALA A 123 5.45 0.14 -11.40
C ALA A 123 6.41 -0.89 -10.77
N ILE A 124 6.47 -2.10 -11.33
CA ILE A 124 7.39 -3.17 -10.88
C ILE A 124 8.85 -2.72 -11.04
N LEU A 125 9.20 -2.11 -12.17
CA LEU A 125 10.56 -1.63 -12.41
C LEU A 125 10.95 -0.49 -11.46
N VAL A 126 10.03 0.43 -11.16
CA VAL A 126 10.26 1.49 -10.18
C VAL A 126 10.60 0.88 -8.82
N PHE A 127 9.82 -0.12 -8.38
CA PHE A 127 10.13 -0.80 -7.12
C PHE A 127 11.51 -1.48 -7.16
N LEU A 128 11.80 -2.26 -8.20
CA LEU A 128 13.04 -3.05 -8.27
C LEU A 128 14.31 -2.21 -8.46
N VAL A 129 14.22 -1.06 -9.14
CA VAL A 129 15.38 -0.23 -9.49
C VAL A 129 15.59 0.91 -8.50
N LEU A 130 14.52 1.44 -7.90
CA LEU A 130 14.59 2.60 -7.01
C LEU A 130 14.33 2.22 -5.56
N ASP A 131 13.16 1.64 -5.28
CA ASP A 131 12.69 1.39 -3.90
C ASP A 131 13.52 0.30 -3.19
N ALA A 132 13.58 -0.90 -3.77
CA ALA A 132 14.24 -2.05 -3.16
C ALA A 132 15.74 -1.85 -2.91
N PRO A 133 16.55 -1.34 -3.86
CA PRO A 133 17.97 -1.10 -3.62
C PRO A 133 18.19 -0.05 -2.53
N ALA A 134 17.40 1.03 -2.51
CA ALA A 134 17.48 2.05 -1.47
C ALA A 134 17.06 1.49 -0.11
N GLY A 135 16.02 0.65 -0.06
CA GLY A 135 15.54 0.00 1.16
C GLY A 135 16.55 -0.99 1.74
N PHE A 136 17.23 -1.76 0.88
CA PHE A 136 18.31 -2.63 1.30
C PHE A 136 19.50 -1.86 1.86
N LEU A 137 19.97 -0.84 1.14
CA LEU A 137 21.10 -0.02 1.59
C LEU A 137 20.79 0.67 2.91
N LEU A 138 19.57 1.20 3.04
CA LEU A 138 19.16 1.84 4.28
C LEU A 138 19.07 0.83 5.42
N GLY A 139 18.46 -0.34 5.21
CA GLY A 139 18.44 -1.40 6.23
C GLY A 139 19.85 -1.84 6.66
N ILE A 140 20.79 -1.96 5.72
CA ILE A 140 22.19 -2.27 6.05
C ILE A 140 22.83 -1.18 6.89
N ILE A 141 22.67 0.09 6.51
CA ILE A 141 23.22 1.22 7.26
C ILE A 141 22.62 1.28 8.67
N MET A 142 21.30 1.17 8.79
CA MET A 142 20.61 1.22 10.10
C MET A 142 20.95 0.02 10.99
N MET A 143 21.41 -1.10 10.43
CA MET A 143 21.93 -2.23 11.23
C MET A 143 23.42 -2.13 11.55
N ALA A 144 24.19 -1.42 10.72
CA ALA A 144 25.65 -1.32 10.85
C ALA A 144 26.10 -0.11 11.65
N THR A 145 25.28 0.93 11.75
CA THR A 145 25.62 2.20 12.39
C THR A 145 24.49 2.70 13.26
N GLU A 146 24.81 3.03 14.51
CA GLU A 146 23.86 3.55 15.51
C GLU A 146 23.74 5.10 15.45
N ASP A 147 24.68 5.77 14.77
CA ASP A 147 24.74 7.24 14.74
C ASP A 147 23.96 7.85 13.56
N GLN A 148 23.62 7.05 12.55
CA GLN A 148 23.03 7.55 11.31
C GLN A 148 21.51 7.68 11.44
N ARG A 149 20.97 8.87 11.12
CA ARG A 149 19.56 9.21 11.40
C ARG A 149 18.90 9.95 10.24
N VAL A 150 17.60 9.74 10.04
CA VAL A 150 16.82 10.48 9.03
C VAL A 150 16.66 11.92 9.47
N GLY A 151 17.02 12.84 8.58
CA GLY A 151 17.01 14.28 8.81
C GLY A 151 18.27 14.82 9.49
N LEU A 152 19.23 13.98 9.88
CA LEU A 152 20.51 14.42 10.45
C LEU A 152 21.72 13.92 9.66
N SER A 153 21.58 12.78 8.98
CA SER A 153 22.64 12.19 8.16
C SER A 153 22.27 12.22 6.68
N TRP A 154 23.18 12.70 5.83
CA TRP A 154 22.96 12.82 4.38
C TRP A 154 22.60 11.49 3.71
N GLY A 155 23.39 10.44 3.97
CA GLY A 155 23.19 9.13 3.34
C GLY A 155 21.82 8.53 3.65
N VAL A 156 21.47 8.47 4.94
CA VAL A 156 20.18 7.92 5.40
C VAL A 156 19.00 8.77 4.94
N THR A 157 19.11 10.10 4.97
CA THR A 157 18.04 11.00 4.51
C THR A 157 17.76 10.86 3.01
N ILE A 158 18.80 10.76 2.18
CA ILE A 158 18.66 10.52 0.74
C ILE A 158 18.01 9.16 0.49
N LEU A 159 18.48 8.10 1.15
CA LEU A 159 17.92 6.76 0.97
C LEU A 159 16.46 6.70 1.42
N PHE A 160 16.11 7.31 2.55
CA PHE A 160 14.74 7.43 3.02
C PHE A 160 13.83 8.10 1.99
N PHE A 161 14.30 9.19 1.37
CA PHE A 161 13.58 9.87 0.30
C PHE A 161 13.41 8.98 -0.93
N LEU A 162 14.44 8.25 -1.35
CA LEU A 162 14.39 7.37 -2.53
C LEU A 162 13.45 6.18 -2.31
N VAL A 163 13.47 5.55 -1.13
CA VAL A 163 12.51 4.50 -0.75
C VAL A 163 11.10 5.07 -0.80
N SER A 164 10.84 6.16 -0.08
CA SER A 164 9.51 6.78 -0.05
C SER A 164 9.02 7.13 -1.46
N LEU A 165 9.86 7.77 -2.27
CA LEU A 165 9.54 8.13 -3.65
C LEU A 165 9.25 6.89 -4.51
N GLY A 166 10.08 5.85 -4.41
CA GLY A 166 9.93 4.59 -5.13
C GLY A 166 8.61 3.91 -4.82
N PHE A 167 8.28 3.76 -3.54
CA PHE A 167 7.01 3.20 -3.07
C PHE A 167 5.80 3.97 -3.63
N TYR A 168 5.76 5.30 -3.47
CA TYR A 168 4.61 6.08 -3.90
C TYR A 168 4.47 6.17 -5.42
N LEU A 169 5.58 6.20 -6.17
CA LEU A 169 5.55 6.09 -7.63
C LEU A 169 5.03 4.74 -8.09
N MET A 170 5.44 3.64 -7.45
CA MET A 170 4.93 2.30 -7.72
C MET A 170 3.41 2.25 -7.54
N VAL A 171 2.89 2.72 -6.39
CA VAL A 171 1.44 2.76 -6.13
C VAL A 171 0.72 3.61 -7.19
N PHE A 172 1.26 4.79 -7.50
CA PHE A 172 0.70 5.72 -8.50
C PHE A 172 0.59 5.09 -9.90
N PHE A 173 1.61 4.36 -10.36
CA PHE A 173 1.57 3.71 -11.67
C PHE A 173 0.64 2.50 -11.69
N PHE A 174 0.55 1.76 -10.58
CA PHE A 174 -0.21 0.53 -10.52
C PHE A 174 -1.72 0.77 -10.48
N GLN A 175 -2.21 1.68 -9.64
CA GLN A 175 -3.64 1.84 -9.38
C GLN A 175 -4.48 2.15 -10.63
N PRO A 176 -4.13 3.14 -11.47
CA PRO A 176 -4.92 3.45 -12.67
C PRO A 176 -4.91 2.30 -13.69
N GLN A 177 -3.83 1.51 -13.73
CA GLN A 177 -3.70 0.38 -14.65
C GLN A 177 -4.63 -0.77 -14.24
N LEU A 178 -4.66 -1.11 -12.95
CA LEU A 178 -5.56 -2.14 -12.45
C LEU A 178 -7.03 -1.75 -12.71
N LEU A 179 -7.38 -0.49 -12.46
CA LEU A 179 -8.72 0.03 -12.71
C LEU A 179 -9.07 0.01 -14.21
N ALA A 180 -8.13 0.38 -15.08
CA ALA A 180 -8.33 0.36 -16.53
C ALA A 180 -8.47 -1.06 -17.11
N LEU A 181 -7.83 -2.06 -16.49
CA LEU A 181 -7.95 -3.47 -16.84
C LEU A 181 -9.31 -4.03 -16.40
N ILE A 182 -9.74 -3.71 -15.18
CA ILE A 182 -11.03 -4.16 -14.63
C ILE A 182 -12.21 -3.53 -15.39
N LEU A 183 -12.12 -2.25 -15.73
CA LEU A 183 -13.18 -1.52 -16.46
C LEU A 183 -13.12 -1.72 -17.99
N ARG A 184 -12.32 -2.66 -18.48
CA ARG A 184 -12.22 -2.91 -19.92
C ARG A 184 -13.58 -3.43 -20.43
N GLY A 185 -14.20 -2.67 -21.33
CA GLY A 185 -15.54 -2.96 -21.88
C GLY A 185 -16.66 -2.06 -21.32
N CYS A 186 -16.41 -1.31 -20.24
CA CYS A 186 -17.37 -0.36 -19.69
C CYS A 186 -17.24 1.03 -20.36
N ARG A 187 -18.35 1.64 -20.81
CA ARG A 187 -18.34 3.02 -21.38
C ARG A 187 -17.87 4.08 -20.37
N ALA A 188 -18.17 3.89 -19.08
CA ALA A 188 -17.77 4.82 -18.02
C ALA A 188 -16.27 4.78 -17.66
N LYS A 189 -15.49 3.90 -18.30
CA LYS A 189 -14.07 3.66 -18.01
C LYS A 189 -13.24 4.95 -17.98
N GLU A 190 -13.38 5.82 -18.97
CA GLU A 190 -12.50 6.97 -19.12
C GLU A 190 -12.66 7.97 -17.97
N SER A 191 -13.90 8.30 -17.60
CA SER A 191 -14.15 9.25 -16.51
C SER A 191 -13.65 8.74 -15.15
N VAL A 192 -13.84 7.45 -14.87
CA VAL A 192 -13.44 6.83 -13.59
C VAL A 192 -11.92 6.69 -13.51
N VAL A 193 -11.27 6.27 -14.61
CA VAL A 193 -9.82 6.16 -14.70
C VAL A 193 -9.15 7.54 -14.62
N GLN A 194 -9.72 8.57 -15.25
CA GLN A 194 -9.17 9.91 -15.19
C GLN A 194 -9.30 10.52 -13.79
N ALA A 195 -10.44 10.32 -13.12
CA ALA A 195 -10.59 10.72 -11.72
C ALA A 195 -9.52 10.03 -10.84
N ALA A 196 -9.38 8.70 -10.94
CA ALA A 196 -8.37 7.97 -10.18
C ALA A 196 -6.94 8.46 -10.44
N LYS A 197 -6.60 8.85 -11.68
CA LYS A 197 -5.30 9.45 -11.99
C LYS A 197 -5.09 10.80 -11.31
N ASN A 198 -6.09 11.67 -11.32
CA ASN A 198 -6.00 13.00 -10.71
C ASN A 198 -5.85 12.89 -9.18
N TRP A 199 -6.65 12.02 -8.55
CA TRP A 199 -6.54 11.74 -7.11
C TRP A 199 -5.20 11.09 -6.75
N GLY A 200 -4.75 10.11 -7.55
CA GLY A 200 -3.45 9.49 -7.36
C GLY A 200 -2.30 10.50 -7.52
N LEU A 201 -2.41 11.46 -8.43
CA LEU A 201 -1.42 12.52 -8.60
C LEU A 201 -1.37 13.45 -7.39
N ALA A 202 -2.53 13.84 -6.84
CA ALA A 202 -2.59 14.63 -5.63
C ALA A 202 -1.95 13.91 -4.44
N SER A 203 -2.29 12.63 -4.22
CA SER A 203 -1.72 11.80 -3.17
C SER A 203 -0.20 11.64 -3.33
N LEU A 204 0.28 11.42 -4.57
CA LEU A 204 1.71 11.35 -4.88
C LEU A 204 2.42 12.66 -4.52
N SER A 205 1.85 13.81 -4.89
CA SER A 205 2.44 15.12 -4.58
C SER A 205 2.59 15.35 -3.08
N PHE A 206 1.54 15.08 -2.28
CA PHE A 206 1.64 15.19 -0.82
C PHE A 206 2.71 14.28 -0.24
N SER A 207 2.81 13.06 -0.76
CA SER A 207 3.78 12.06 -0.28
C SER A 207 5.22 12.44 -0.63
N ILE A 208 5.46 13.02 -1.81
CA ILE A 208 6.78 13.54 -2.21
C ILE A 208 7.18 14.72 -1.33
N ILE A 209 6.26 15.65 -1.07
CA ILE A 209 6.52 16.79 -0.18
C ILE A 209 6.86 16.28 1.22
N ALA A 210 6.07 15.34 1.76
CA ALA A 210 6.35 14.74 3.07
C ALA A 210 7.72 14.05 3.10
N ALA A 211 8.06 13.24 2.09
CA ALA A 211 9.35 12.57 2.01
C ALA A 211 10.54 13.53 1.91
N ALA A 212 10.34 14.74 1.37
CA ALA A 212 11.38 15.76 1.23
C ALA A 212 11.58 16.60 2.51
N LEU A 213 10.62 16.63 3.43
CA LEU A 213 10.72 17.42 4.66
C LEU A 213 11.96 17.15 5.52
N PRO A 214 12.46 15.92 5.72
CA PRO A 214 13.67 15.70 6.51
C PRO A 214 14.92 16.42 5.96
N PHE A 215 14.96 16.81 4.68
CA PHE A 215 16.05 17.65 4.17
C PHE A 215 16.09 19.04 4.81
N ILE A 216 14.96 19.55 5.29
CA ILE A 216 14.92 20.82 6.02
C ILE A 216 15.66 20.67 7.36
N THR A 217 15.38 19.60 8.11
CA THR A 217 16.13 19.31 9.35
C THR A 217 17.62 19.16 9.04
N LEU A 218 17.96 18.43 7.98
CA LEU A 218 19.34 18.16 7.59
C LEU A 218 20.15 19.44 7.27
N LEU A 219 19.49 20.46 6.72
CA LEU A 219 20.13 21.70 6.28
C LEU A 219 20.12 22.81 7.33
N PHE A 220 19.13 22.81 8.22
CA PHE A 220 18.83 23.97 9.06
C PHE A 220 18.73 23.65 10.56
N SER A 221 18.90 22.39 10.96
CA SER A 221 18.66 21.95 12.35
C SER A 221 19.72 20.95 12.82
N ASP A 222 19.93 20.91 14.13
CA ASP A 222 20.70 19.89 14.85
C ASP A 222 19.82 18.76 15.41
N GLY A 223 18.51 18.79 15.11
CA GLY A 223 17.52 17.83 15.59
C GLY A 223 16.89 18.18 16.94
N ARG A 224 17.38 19.19 17.67
CA ARG A 224 16.87 19.56 19.02
C ARG A 224 16.03 20.84 19.02
N ASP A 225 15.99 21.55 17.91
CA ASP A 225 15.39 22.86 17.79
C ASP A 225 13.90 22.84 17.36
N VAL A 226 13.30 24.04 17.29
CA VAL A 226 11.91 24.23 16.85
C VAL A 226 11.72 23.79 15.39
N THR A 227 12.77 23.90 14.56
CA THR A 227 12.75 23.50 13.15
C THR A 227 12.53 22.00 13.00
N ALA A 228 13.30 21.18 13.73
CA ALA A 228 13.15 19.72 13.76
C ALA A 228 11.72 19.29 14.11
N GLN A 229 11.13 19.95 15.11
CA GLN A 229 9.77 19.65 15.53
C GLN A 229 8.73 20.09 14.50
N ALA A 230 8.88 21.28 13.92
CA ALA A 230 7.99 21.75 12.85
C ALA A 230 8.03 20.80 11.65
N VAL A 231 9.22 20.29 11.30
CA VAL A 231 9.41 19.26 10.27
C VAL A 231 8.71 17.96 10.65
N TYR A 232 8.91 17.46 11.88
CA TYR A 232 8.22 16.27 12.39
C TYR A 232 6.69 16.44 12.29
N MET A 233 6.13 17.51 12.87
CA MET A 233 4.69 17.75 12.88
C MET A 233 4.12 17.88 11.47
N SER A 234 4.85 18.53 10.57
CA SER A 234 4.47 18.66 9.16
C SER A 234 4.51 17.32 8.42
N TYR A 235 5.53 16.49 8.69
CA TYR A 235 5.67 15.16 8.11
C TYR A 235 4.47 14.27 8.47
N PHE A 236 4.15 14.15 9.76
CA PHE A 236 3.00 13.34 10.20
C PHE A 236 1.68 13.91 9.69
N SER A 237 1.50 15.23 9.74
CA SER A 237 0.27 15.89 9.24
C SER A 237 0.06 15.66 7.75
N LEU A 238 1.11 15.81 6.94
CA LEU A 238 1.03 15.55 5.49
C LEU A 238 0.75 14.09 5.18
N ASN A 239 1.31 13.15 5.94
CA ASN A 239 0.99 11.73 5.78
C ASN A 239 -0.47 11.41 6.15
N VAL A 240 -1.01 12.01 7.22
CA VAL A 240 -2.45 11.89 7.56
C VAL A 240 -3.31 12.43 6.42
N VAL A 241 -2.97 13.60 5.86
CA VAL A 241 -3.69 14.18 4.72
C VAL A 241 -3.58 13.26 3.49
N ALA A 242 -2.38 12.78 3.16
CA ALA A 242 -2.14 11.92 2.01
C ALA A 242 -2.94 10.61 2.10
N LEU A 243 -2.99 9.97 3.27
CA LEU A 243 -3.76 8.76 3.51
C LEU A 243 -5.27 9.01 3.55
N THR A 244 -5.70 10.17 4.04
CA THR A 244 -7.11 10.57 3.98
C THR A 244 -7.55 10.73 2.53
N VAL A 245 -6.76 11.44 1.72
CA VAL A 245 -6.99 11.59 0.27
C VAL A 245 -7.03 10.22 -0.41
N TYR A 246 -6.09 9.33 -0.08
CA TYR A 246 -6.01 7.98 -0.63
C TYR A 246 -7.22 7.10 -0.25
N GLY A 247 -7.67 7.16 1.02
CA GLY A 247 -8.85 6.46 1.51
C GLY A 247 -10.15 6.99 0.87
N THR A 248 -10.28 8.32 0.77
CA THR A 248 -11.42 8.95 0.08
C THR A 248 -11.46 8.59 -1.40
N GLN A 249 -10.30 8.52 -2.07
CA GLN A 249 -10.20 8.04 -3.45
C GLN A 249 -10.71 6.60 -3.58
N ALA A 250 -10.24 5.68 -2.73
CA ALA A 250 -10.66 4.28 -2.75
C ALA A 250 -12.17 4.14 -2.55
N PHE A 251 -12.72 4.86 -1.56
CA PHE A 251 -14.15 4.89 -1.29
C PHE A 251 -14.96 5.46 -2.47
N GLY A 252 -14.52 6.58 -3.06
CA GLY A 252 -15.18 7.21 -4.21
C GLY A 252 -15.18 6.30 -5.46
N ILE A 253 -14.07 5.60 -5.72
CA ILE A 253 -13.98 4.61 -6.81
C ILE A 253 -14.93 3.45 -6.54
N GLN A 254 -14.96 2.92 -5.32
CA GLN A 254 -15.86 1.82 -4.95
C GLN A 254 -17.34 2.22 -5.07
N TYR A 255 -17.70 3.42 -4.61
CA TYR A 255 -19.06 3.95 -4.70
C TYR A 255 -19.50 4.09 -6.16
N LYS A 256 -18.69 4.77 -6.98
CA LYS A 256 -19.00 4.98 -8.41
C LYS A 256 -19.02 3.66 -9.19
N PHE A 257 -18.14 2.71 -8.85
CA PHE A 257 -18.16 1.37 -9.44
C PHE A 257 -19.45 0.61 -9.13
N ASN A 258 -19.90 0.64 -7.86
CA ASN A 258 -21.15 -0.01 -7.48
C ASN A 258 -22.37 0.62 -8.17
N GLN A 259 -22.40 1.94 -8.32
CA GLN A 259 -23.46 2.65 -9.05
C GLN A 259 -23.51 2.22 -10.54
N LEU A 260 -22.36 2.19 -11.20
CA LEU A 260 -22.28 1.79 -12.61
C LEU A 260 -22.69 0.34 -12.86
N MET A 261 -22.46 -0.53 -11.87
CA MET A 261 -22.85 -1.94 -11.91
C MET A 261 -24.31 -2.18 -11.49
N SER A 262 -24.98 -1.21 -10.86
CA SER A 262 -26.41 -1.31 -10.53
C SER A 262 -27.31 -0.71 -11.61
N GLU A 263 -26.88 0.35 -12.30
CA GLU A 263 -27.70 1.04 -13.31
C GLU A 263 -27.74 0.29 -14.64
N ASN A 264 -26.62 -0.32 -15.01
CA ASN A 264 -26.63 -1.23 -16.14
C ASN A 264 -27.05 -2.57 -15.57
N ASP A 265 -28.24 -3.08 -15.94
CA ASP A 265 -28.60 -4.51 -15.90
C ASP A 265 -27.64 -5.29 -16.82
N VAL A 266 -26.33 -5.16 -16.55
CA VAL A 266 -25.28 -5.98 -17.11
C VAL A 266 -25.74 -7.38 -16.73
N ARG A 267 -26.19 -8.12 -17.75
CA ARG A 267 -26.45 -9.56 -17.71
C ARG A 267 -25.58 -10.14 -16.61
N LYS A 268 -26.20 -10.83 -15.65
CA LYS A 268 -25.55 -11.59 -14.56
C LYS A 268 -24.58 -12.63 -15.14
N ASP A 269 -23.52 -12.15 -15.76
CA ASP A 269 -22.44 -12.93 -16.29
C ASP A 269 -21.53 -13.21 -15.11
N SER A 270 -21.29 -14.49 -14.87
CA SER A 270 -20.41 -14.97 -13.81
C SER A 270 -19.03 -14.29 -13.83
N ALA A 271 -18.55 -13.89 -15.02
CA ALA A 271 -17.30 -13.15 -15.17
C ALA A 271 -17.35 -11.74 -14.55
N SER A 272 -18.43 -10.99 -14.78
CA SER A 272 -18.62 -9.65 -14.20
C SER A 272 -18.73 -9.70 -12.68
N ASP A 273 -19.38 -10.73 -12.14
CA ASP A 273 -19.48 -10.94 -10.69
C ASP A 273 -18.13 -11.29 -10.05
N GLN A 274 -17.30 -12.11 -10.70
CA GLN A 274 -15.94 -12.38 -10.23
C GLN A 274 -15.09 -11.11 -10.23
N ILE A 275 -15.18 -10.29 -11.29
CA ILE A 275 -14.47 -9.01 -11.39
C ILE A 275 -14.92 -8.06 -10.27
N ARG A 276 -16.23 -7.95 -10.02
CA ARG A 276 -16.78 -7.14 -8.93
C ARG A 276 -16.27 -7.59 -7.57
N LYS A 277 -16.31 -8.90 -7.27
CA LYS A 277 -15.83 -9.44 -5.99
C LYS A 277 -14.34 -9.12 -5.77
N ARG A 278 -13.51 -9.31 -6.79
CA ARG A 278 -12.07 -9.00 -6.72
C ARG A 278 -11.82 -7.51 -6.53
N MET A 279 -12.54 -6.65 -7.24
CA MET A 279 -12.40 -5.19 -7.09
C MET A 279 -12.82 -4.73 -5.68
N VAL A 280 -13.96 -5.19 -5.18
CA VAL A 280 -14.44 -4.82 -3.84
C VAL A 280 -13.50 -5.34 -2.75
N SER A 281 -12.99 -6.56 -2.89
CA SER A 281 -11.99 -7.11 -1.97
C SER A 281 -10.72 -6.25 -1.96
N PHE A 282 -10.20 -5.90 -3.14
CA PHE A 282 -9.01 -5.06 -3.27
C PHE A 282 -9.21 -3.66 -2.67
N GLN A 283 -10.33 -2.99 -2.95
CA GLN A 283 -10.64 -1.67 -2.40
C GLN A 283 -10.80 -1.70 -0.87
N ARG A 284 -11.38 -2.77 -0.31
CA ARG A 284 -11.47 -2.94 1.15
C ARG A 284 -10.10 -3.08 1.80
N VAL A 285 -9.18 -3.82 1.19
CA VAL A 285 -7.80 -3.95 1.70
C VAL A 285 -7.11 -2.59 1.70
N ILE A 286 -7.24 -1.82 0.60
CA ILE A 286 -6.70 -0.47 0.51
C ILE A 286 -7.27 0.45 1.58
N LEU A 287 -8.60 0.46 1.73
CA LEU A 287 -9.27 1.32 2.71
C LEU A 287 -8.84 0.95 4.13
N PHE A 288 -8.84 -0.34 4.46
CA PHE A 288 -8.38 -0.82 5.76
C PHE A 288 -6.95 -0.38 6.07
N GLN A 289 -6.04 -0.56 5.10
CA GLN A 289 -4.66 -0.17 5.28
C GLN A 289 -4.50 1.36 5.44
N ALA A 290 -5.18 2.15 4.60
CA ALA A 290 -5.15 3.60 4.70
C ALA A 290 -5.68 4.09 6.05
N THR A 291 -6.75 3.47 6.55
CA THR A 291 -7.31 3.77 7.88
C THR A 291 -6.36 3.39 8.99
N VAL A 292 -5.82 2.17 9.01
CA VAL A 292 -4.88 1.73 10.06
C VAL A 292 -3.64 2.61 10.09
N GLN A 293 -3.02 2.84 8.94
CA GLN A 293 -1.82 3.67 8.85
C GLN A 293 -2.12 5.15 9.18
N GLY A 294 -3.29 5.65 8.78
CA GLY A 294 -3.73 7.00 9.10
C GLY A 294 -3.97 7.19 10.59
N VAL A 295 -4.56 6.20 11.26
CA VAL A 295 -4.70 6.19 12.73
C VAL A 295 -3.34 6.18 13.40
N ILE A 296 -2.39 5.35 12.94
CA ILE A 296 -1.03 5.33 13.50
C ILE A 296 -0.36 6.70 13.36
N PHE A 297 -0.34 7.30 12.16
CA PHE A 297 0.25 8.63 11.99
C PHE A 297 -0.46 9.69 12.83
N LEU A 298 -1.78 9.59 12.99
CA LEU A 298 -2.53 10.49 13.87
C LEU A 298 -2.17 10.29 15.34
N THR A 299 -1.93 9.06 15.79
CA THR A 299 -1.42 8.75 17.13
C THR A 299 -0.04 9.38 17.35
N PHE A 300 0.88 9.23 16.39
CA PHE A 300 2.21 9.86 16.44
C PHE A 300 2.16 11.40 16.37
N LEU A 301 1.09 11.97 15.83
CA LEU A 301 0.89 13.42 15.77
C LEU A 301 0.28 13.99 17.05
N LEU A 302 -0.62 13.26 17.70
CA LEU A 302 -1.41 13.76 18.83
C LEU A 302 -0.87 13.35 20.19
N ILE A 303 -0.05 12.31 20.27
CA ILE A 303 0.45 11.77 21.52
C ILE A 303 1.98 11.97 21.58
N PRO A 304 2.47 12.95 22.35
CA PRO A 304 3.90 13.27 22.45
C PRO A 304 4.79 12.10 22.85
N TYR A 305 4.27 11.15 23.62
CA TYR A 305 5.01 9.93 24.00
C TYR A 305 5.57 9.17 22.78
N PHE A 306 4.91 9.23 21.63
CA PHE A 306 5.35 8.53 20.43
C PHE A 306 6.37 9.31 19.59
N TYR A 307 6.71 10.55 19.93
CA TYR A 307 7.59 11.38 19.10
C TYR A 307 8.98 10.76 18.94
N ASN A 308 9.51 10.16 20.00
CA ASN A 308 10.79 9.46 20.00
C ASN A 308 10.70 7.99 19.58
N LYS A 309 9.50 7.51 19.21
CA LYS A 309 9.27 6.10 18.85
C LYS A 309 9.24 5.88 17.34
N HIS A 310 9.56 6.90 16.55
CA HIS A 310 9.49 6.82 15.10
C HIS A 310 10.44 5.76 14.54
N GLU A 311 11.60 5.56 15.16
CA GLU A 311 12.60 4.57 14.73
C GLU A 311 12.05 3.14 14.71
N TYR A 312 11.10 2.81 15.60
CA TYR A 312 10.41 1.52 15.57
C TYR A 312 9.40 1.44 14.44
N PHE A 313 8.68 2.52 14.20
CA PHE A 313 7.59 2.55 13.23
C PHE A 313 8.09 2.47 11.79
N MET A 314 9.23 3.09 11.48
CA MET A 314 9.76 3.12 10.11
C MET A 314 9.95 1.71 9.50
N PRO A 315 10.74 0.78 10.08
CA PRO A 315 10.88 -0.56 9.53
C PRO A 315 9.56 -1.34 9.51
N ILE A 316 8.69 -1.15 10.50
CA ILE A 316 7.35 -1.80 10.53
C ILE A 316 6.51 -1.34 9.33
N SER A 317 6.49 -0.04 9.05
CA SER A 317 5.73 0.51 7.93
C SER A 317 6.20 -0.05 6.58
N TRP A 318 7.51 -0.27 6.44
CA TRP A 318 8.12 -0.78 5.21
C TRP A 318 7.94 -2.28 5.03
N ILE A 319 7.85 -3.06 6.11
CA ILE A 319 7.37 -4.45 6.06
C ILE A 319 5.96 -4.48 5.43
N GLY A 320 5.08 -3.57 5.82
CA GLY A 320 3.77 -3.40 5.19
C GLY A 320 3.89 -3.06 3.70
N GLY A 321 4.80 -2.15 3.34
CA GLY A 321 5.15 -1.82 1.95
C GLY A 321 5.52 -3.03 1.10
N ASN A 322 6.36 -3.91 1.64
CA ASN A 322 6.80 -5.14 0.97
C ASN A 322 5.62 -6.09 0.68
N GLU A 323 4.71 -6.27 1.63
CA GLU A 323 3.52 -7.11 1.44
C GLU A 323 2.54 -6.53 0.42
N ILE A 324 2.38 -5.21 0.38
CA ILE A 324 1.60 -4.54 -0.65
C ILE A 324 2.20 -4.86 -2.02
N PHE A 325 3.50 -4.68 -2.21
CA PHE A 325 4.16 -4.99 -3.48
C PHE A 325 3.89 -6.44 -3.94
N ARG A 326 4.02 -7.43 -3.04
CA ARG A 326 3.70 -8.84 -3.36
C ARG A 326 2.27 -9.01 -3.82
N ASN A 327 1.33 -8.40 -3.12
CA ASN A 327 -0.09 -8.46 -3.44
C ASN A 327 -0.42 -7.76 -4.76
N LEU A 328 0.22 -6.61 -5.05
CA LEU A 328 0.07 -5.90 -6.31
C LEU A 328 0.57 -6.77 -7.47
N ILE A 329 1.76 -7.38 -7.36
CA ILE A 329 2.30 -8.26 -8.40
C ILE A 329 1.39 -9.46 -8.65
N ARG A 330 0.95 -10.15 -7.59
CA ARG A 330 0.05 -11.33 -7.70
C ARG A 330 -1.28 -10.97 -8.35
N THR A 331 -1.91 -9.89 -7.89
CA THR A 331 -3.19 -9.40 -8.44
C THR A 331 -3.04 -9.07 -9.92
N SER A 332 -1.90 -8.50 -10.29
CA SER A 332 -1.61 -8.21 -11.69
C SER A 332 -1.54 -9.53 -12.50
N ALA A 333 -0.86 -10.55 -11.99
CA ALA A 333 -0.57 -11.79 -12.72
C ALA A 333 -1.81 -12.66 -12.95
N ALA A 334 -2.74 -12.67 -11.98
CA ALA A 334 -3.97 -13.45 -11.99
C ALA A 334 -4.98 -13.05 -13.09
N TYR A 335 -4.74 -11.93 -13.81
CA TYR A 335 -5.54 -11.54 -14.95
C TYR A 335 -5.11 -12.34 -16.20
N LYS A 336 -5.74 -13.48 -16.43
CA LYS A 336 -5.73 -14.15 -17.75
C LYS A 336 -6.82 -13.45 -18.57
N PRO A 337 -6.49 -12.76 -19.68
CA PRO A 337 -7.54 -12.27 -20.57
C PRO A 337 -8.39 -13.48 -20.94
N ALA A 338 -9.72 -13.36 -20.89
CA ALA A 338 -10.60 -14.38 -21.43
C ALA A 338 -10.13 -14.61 -22.86
N SER A 339 -9.39 -15.69 -23.08
CA SER A 339 -9.00 -16.12 -24.42
C SER A 339 -10.33 -16.21 -25.13
N SER A 340 -10.52 -15.39 -26.15
CA SER A 340 -11.64 -15.55 -27.06
C SER A 340 -11.62 -17.03 -27.39
N SER A 341 -12.55 -17.79 -26.83
CA SER A 341 -12.77 -19.16 -27.24
C SER A 341 -13.23 -18.97 -28.66
N SER A 342 -12.26 -18.96 -29.58
CA SER A 342 -12.46 -19.53 -30.89
C SER A 342 -12.74 -20.99 -30.62
N ASP A 343 -13.94 -21.27 -30.11
CA ASP A 343 -14.71 -22.39 -30.57
C ASP A 343 -14.87 -22.12 -32.06
N THR A 344 -13.82 -22.48 -32.78
CA THR A 344 -13.93 -23.06 -34.09
C THR A 344 -14.72 -24.34 -33.85
N THR A 345 -16.02 -24.19 -33.60
CA THR A 345 -16.99 -25.20 -33.94
C THR A 345 -16.79 -25.37 -35.43
N ALA A 346 -15.92 -26.31 -35.79
CA ALA A 346 -15.83 -26.85 -37.11
C ALA A 346 -17.25 -27.27 -37.45
N THR A 347 -17.93 -26.45 -38.23
CA THR A 347 -19.18 -26.78 -38.86
C THR A 347 -18.86 -27.97 -39.75
N THR A 348 -19.03 -29.17 -39.21
CA THR A 348 -19.12 -30.39 -39.99
C THR A 348 -20.26 -30.12 -40.97
N ALA A 349 -19.89 -29.88 -42.23
CA ALA A 349 -20.80 -29.70 -43.33
C ALA A 349 -21.69 -30.95 -43.42
N ARG A 350 -22.89 -30.86 -42.84
CA ARG A 350 -23.95 -31.84 -43.04
C ARG A 350 -24.79 -31.34 -44.20
N THR A 351 -24.40 -31.77 -45.39
CA THR A 351 -25.17 -31.71 -46.63
C THR A 351 -26.57 -32.27 -46.35
N GLY A 352 -27.59 -31.41 -46.42
CA GLY A 352 -28.97 -31.75 -46.10
C GLY A 352 -29.95 -30.89 -46.90
N THR A 353 -30.21 -31.33 -48.12
CA THR A 353 -31.20 -30.84 -49.07
C THR A 353 -32.64 -30.97 -48.52
N ARG A 354 -33.43 -29.87 -48.47
CA ARG A 354 -34.85 -29.81 -48.95
C ARG A 354 -35.61 -28.53 -48.51
N ASN A 355 -36.00 -27.75 -49.52
CA ASN A 355 -37.33 -27.24 -49.88
C ASN A 355 -38.34 -26.69 -48.84
N GLY A 356 -38.94 -25.54 -49.18
CA GLY A 356 -40.31 -25.12 -48.82
C GLY A 356 -40.36 -23.83 -47.99
N LEU A 357 -40.57 -22.63 -48.53
CA LEU A 357 -41.81 -22.01 -49.06
C LEU A 357 -42.77 -21.46 -47.97
N ALA A 358 -43.21 -20.21 -48.19
CA ALA A 358 -44.29 -19.42 -47.55
C ALA A 358 -43.94 -18.73 -46.22
N ALA A 359 -43.79 -17.39 -46.15
CA ALA A 359 -44.81 -16.33 -46.29
C ALA A 359 -45.85 -16.31 -45.16
N THR A 360 -45.74 -15.37 -44.22
CA THR A 360 -46.90 -14.61 -43.71
C THR A 360 -46.47 -13.37 -42.92
N THR A 361 -47.41 -12.44 -42.90
CA THR A 361 -47.32 -10.99 -42.74
C THR A 361 -47.99 -10.54 -41.43
N ASN A 362 -47.62 -9.33 -40.98
CA ASN A 362 -48.45 -8.28 -40.38
C ASN A 362 -48.95 -8.30 -38.91
N VAL A 363 -49.20 -7.05 -38.46
CA VAL A 363 -50.15 -6.54 -37.45
C VAL A 363 -49.51 -6.22 -36.08
N VAL A 364 -49.14 -4.97 -35.75
CA VAL A 364 -49.91 -3.74 -35.39
C VAL A 364 -50.20 -3.62 -33.88
N SER A 365 -49.57 -2.59 -33.30
CA SER A 365 -50.07 -1.52 -32.40
C SER A 365 -50.86 -1.77 -31.11
N SER A 366 -50.66 -0.76 -30.23
CA SER A 366 -51.57 -0.19 -29.20
C SER A 366 -51.39 -0.76 -27.79
N ALA A 367 -50.81 -0.04 -26.82
CA ALA A 367 -51.31 1.14 -26.11
C ALA A 367 -52.34 0.83 -25.01
N ALA A 368 -52.13 1.50 -23.86
CA ALA A 368 -53.10 2.00 -22.90
C ALA A 368 -53.32 1.23 -21.57
N THR A 369 -52.86 1.88 -20.49
CA THR A 369 -53.66 2.27 -19.31
C THR A 369 -53.61 1.43 -18.02
N SER A 370 -53.03 2.11 -17.01
CA SER A 370 -53.30 2.18 -15.55
C SER A 370 -53.64 0.92 -14.74
N VAL A 371 -53.05 0.83 -13.54
CA VAL A 371 -53.77 0.79 -12.26
C VAL A 371 -52.80 1.09 -11.12
N SER A 372 -53.30 1.94 -10.21
CA SER A 372 -52.75 2.35 -8.93
C SER A 372 -52.62 1.18 -7.95
N SER A 373 -51.51 1.09 -7.20
CA SER A 373 -51.57 0.56 -5.84
C SER A 373 -50.44 1.12 -4.98
N THR A 374 -50.89 1.72 -3.89
CA THR A 374 -50.20 2.24 -2.72
C THR A 374 -49.38 1.14 -2.05
N SER A 375 -48.09 1.35 -1.81
CA SER A 375 -47.34 0.53 -0.84
C SER A 375 -46.60 1.42 0.16
N THR A 376 -46.89 1.11 1.41
CA THR A 376 -46.40 1.64 2.68
C THR A 376 -44.88 1.75 2.76
N VAL A 377 -44.41 2.89 3.27
CA VAL A 377 -43.03 3.15 3.65
C VAL A 377 -42.77 2.52 5.02
N ASP A 378 -42.13 1.36 5.05
CA ASP A 378 -41.58 0.78 6.29
C ASP A 378 -40.21 1.39 6.59
N ARG A 379 -40.11 2.03 7.75
CA ARG A 379 -38.84 2.46 8.37
C ARG A 379 -38.11 1.23 8.92
N PRO A 380 -36.82 1.01 8.64
CA PRO A 380 -36.06 -0.01 9.34
C PRO A 380 -35.74 0.44 10.78
N ALA A 381 -35.99 -0.47 11.73
CA ALA A 381 -35.62 -0.35 13.13
C ALA A 381 -34.08 -0.29 13.31
N PRO A 382 -33.58 0.31 14.40
CA PRO A 382 -32.15 0.43 14.66
C PRO A 382 -31.50 -0.94 14.89
N VAL A 383 -30.42 -1.20 14.17
CA VAL A 383 -29.58 -2.40 14.32
C VAL A 383 -28.84 -2.32 15.65
N SER A 384 -29.07 -3.30 16.53
CA SER A 384 -28.37 -3.38 17.82
C SER A 384 -26.90 -3.77 17.64
N LEU A 385 -26.03 -3.07 18.38
CA LEU A 385 -24.57 -3.18 18.34
C LEU A 385 -24.02 -4.53 18.85
N GLN A 386 -24.88 -5.44 19.35
CA GLN A 386 -24.46 -6.72 19.91
C GLN A 386 -24.13 -7.80 18.85
N ASN A 387 -24.56 -7.63 17.59
CA ASN A 387 -24.28 -8.59 16.50
C ASN A 387 -22.94 -8.37 15.78
N PHE A 388 -22.14 -7.38 16.18
CA PHE A 388 -20.86 -7.08 15.53
C PHE A 388 -19.69 -7.96 16.02
N SER A 389 -19.72 -8.38 17.29
CA SER A 389 -18.67 -9.22 17.89
C SER A 389 -18.66 -10.65 17.30
N ALA A 390 -19.84 -11.24 17.06
CA ALA A 390 -19.96 -12.60 16.53
C ALA A 390 -19.59 -12.74 15.04
N LYS A 391 -19.54 -11.64 14.28
CA LYS A 391 -19.14 -11.67 12.86
C LYS A 391 -17.63 -11.47 12.65
N ALA A 392 -16.91 -10.96 13.65
CA ALA A 392 -15.46 -10.72 13.52
C ALA A 392 -14.62 -12.01 13.59
N SER A 393 -15.11 -13.07 14.27
CA SER A 393 -14.39 -14.34 14.39
C SER A 393 -14.46 -15.24 13.14
N VAL A 394 -15.35 -14.95 12.19
CA VAL A 394 -15.45 -15.68 10.90
C VAL A 394 -14.44 -15.15 9.87
N PHE A 395 -13.83 -13.97 10.09
CA PHE A 395 -12.94 -13.32 9.12
C PHE A 395 -11.50 -13.88 9.05
N PHE A 396 -11.12 -14.79 9.94
CA PHE A 396 -9.74 -15.32 10.03
C PHE A 396 -9.59 -16.83 9.78
N SER A 397 -10.63 -17.52 9.29
CA SER A 397 -10.42 -18.89 8.80
C SER A 397 -9.81 -18.84 7.38
N PRO A 398 -8.57 -19.33 7.17
CA PRO A 398 -8.12 -19.62 5.82
C PRO A 398 -9.09 -20.66 5.24
N ASP A 399 -9.57 -20.43 4.01
CA ASP A 399 -10.34 -21.42 3.28
C ASP A 399 -9.58 -22.74 3.33
N LYS A 400 -10.18 -23.75 4.00
CA LYS A 400 -9.67 -25.11 3.93
C LYS A 400 -9.74 -25.52 2.47
N ALA A 401 -8.57 -25.65 1.85
CA ALA A 401 -8.43 -26.27 0.54
C ALA A 401 -9.10 -27.64 0.61
N ASN A 402 -10.08 -27.87 -0.27
CA ASN A 402 -10.66 -29.19 -0.51
C ASN A 402 -9.53 -30.10 -1.02
N PRO A 403 -9.16 -31.18 -0.31
CA PRO A 403 -8.26 -32.19 -0.84
C PRO A 403 -9.10 -33.16 -1.65
N GLY A 404 -9.18 -32.95 -2.96
CA GLY A 404 -10.01 -33.81 -3.80
C GLY A 404 -10.14 -33.33 -5.24
N GLU A 405 -9.00 -33.06 -5.89
CA GLU A 405 -8.93 -33.09 -7.35
C GLU A 405 -7.50 -33.55 -7.70
N ASP A 406 -7.38 -34.87 -7.90
CA ASP A 406 -6.22 -35.52 -8.49
C ASP A 406 -6.08 -35.05 -9.95
N ASP A 407 -5.13 -34.16 -10.21
CA ASP A 407 -4.55 -33.98 -11.53
C ASP A 407 -3.18 -34.67 -11.54
N SER A 408 -3.24 -35.98 -11.76
CA SER A 408 -2.11 -36.77 -12.24
C SER A 408 -1.87 -36.47 -13.73
N ASP A 409 -0.58 -36.42 -14.08
CA ASP A 409 0.00 -36.54 -15.42
C ASP A 409 0.16 -35.25 -16.23
N ASP A 410 1.33 -34.61 -16.05
CA ASP A 410 2.14 -34.13 -17.17
C ASP A 410 3.62 -34.09 -16.72
N ALA A 411 4.28 -35.24 -16.86
CA ALA A 411 5.72 -35.39 -16.74
C ALA A 411 6.39 -34.74 -17.96
N PHE A 412 6.96 -33.55 -17.78
CA PHE A 412 7.82 -32.91 -18.77
C PHE A 412 9.24 -33.48 -18.63
N SER A 413 9.59 -34.45 -19.47
CA SER A 413 10.94 -34.97 -19.65
C SER A 413 11.82 -33.89 -20.29
N LEU A 414 12.86 -33.46 -19.57
CA LEU A 414 13.97 -32.72 -20.14
C LEU A 414 14.98 -33.73 -20.68
N ASP A 415 15.05 -33.84 -22.01
CA ASP A 415 16.21 -34.41 -22.70
C ASP A 415 17.40 -33.46 -22.53
N GLU A 416 18.35 -33.87 -21.71
CA GLU A 416 19.66 -33.25 -21.55
C GLU A 416 20.61 -33.98 -22.50
N ASN A 417 20.90 -33.37 -23.65
CA ASN A 417 21.93 -33.84 -24.56
C ASN A 417 22.67 -32.62 -25.10
N SER A 418 23.87 -32.37 -24.58
CA SER A 418 24.85 -31.46 -25.18
C SER A 418 26.24 -31.79 -24.65
N ASP A 419 26.89 -32.74 -25.33
CA ASP A 419 28.34 -32.82 -25.42
C ASP A 419 28.93 -31.46 -25.83
N TYR A 420 29.99 -31.02 -25.15
CA TYR A 420 30.98 -30.12 -25.72
C TYR A 420 32.38 -30.58 -25.30
N VAL A 421 33.22 -30.73 -26.32
CA VAL A 421 34.68 -30.86 -26.32
C VAL A 421 35.33 -29.58 -25.79
#